data_AF-A0A2M3Z7Q3-F1
#
_entry.id   AF-A0A2M3Z7Q3-F1
#
_cell.length_a   1.000
_cell.length_b   1.000
_cell.length_c   1.000
_cell.angle_alpha   90.00
_cell.angle_beta   90.00
_cell.angle_gamma   90.00
#
_symmetry.space_group_name_H-M   'P 1'
#
loop_
_entity.id
_entity.type
_entity.pdbx_description
1 polymer ?
#
loop_
_entity_poly.entity_id
_entity_poly.type
_entity_poly.pdbx_seq_one_letter_code
_entity_poly.pdbx_strand_id
1 'polypeptide(L)'
;MVSQLTAYAEILCLLMTLFSAGASARNDIFLQSACSLKFVQVKDGVVIADGTYGDVRPQIFTLEAVLTEPCFPHCGAAITIYSKEAKRYICLDANGRPKSRRLPPDTDKPRRCLFYEQMDGGAFRFQSVEFPAWYLGFHKNGKPITAGTPGGGGGGNGGAGPRARGRGGGGGGKVGGEGAKGTGSTATGKTGGREKRRRQINEKCFNFERSNASSGALDEPRLLQPKVEQQQKQQQQQQQQQQQPHQHRHKQKLLRHQQ
;
A
#
# COMPACT_ATOMS: atom_id res chain seq x y z
N MET A 1 7.00 57.59 -5.66
CA MET A 1 7.83 56.39 -5.42
C MET A 1 7.14 55.31 -4.57
N VAL A 2 5.81 55.33 -4.39
CA VAL A 2 5.09 54.32 -3.57
C VAL A 2 4.47 53.20 -4.42
N SER A 3 4.20 53.44 -5.70
CA SER A 3 3.53 52.49 -6.60
C SER A 3 4.40 51.31 -7.09
N GLN A 4 5.73 51.40 -6.97
CA GLN A 4 6.64 50.32 -7.38
C GLN A 4 6.65 49.17 -6.35
N LEU A 5 6.57 49.48 -5.05
CA LEU A 5 6.70 48.50 -3.97
C LEU A 5 5.51 47.52 -3.89
N THR A 6 4.30 47.98 -4.20
CA THR A 6 3.09 47.14 -4.23
C THR A 6 3.12 46.15 -5.39
N ALA A 7 3.64 46.55 -6.56
CA ALA A 7 3.78 45.65 -7.71
C ALA A 7 4.76 44.50 -7.42
N TYR A 8 5.88 44.77 -6.74
CA TYR A 8 6.82 43.71 -6.36
C TYR A 8 6.24 42.77 -5.30
N ALA A 9 5.46 43.27 -4.34
CA ALA A 9 4.83 42.44 -3.32
C ALA A 9 3.84 41.43 -3.93
N GLU A 10 3.02 41.85 -4.90
CA GLU A 10 2.10 40.95 -5.61
C GLU A 10 2.84 39.90 -6.46
N ILE A 11 3.90 40.31 -7.17
CA ILE A 11 4.72 39.39 -7.97
C ILE A 11 5.44 38.36 -7.09
N LEU A 12 5.96 38.78 -5.93
CA LEU A 12 6.59 37.87 -4.96
C LEU A 12 5.56 36.92 -4.33
N CYS A 13 4.34 37.40 -4.05
CA CYS A 13 3.28 36.57 -3.51
C CYS A 13 2.83 35.51 -4.55
N LEU A 14 2.72 35.89 -5.83
CA LEU A 14 2.42 34.97 -6.93
C LEU A 14 3.57 33.98 -7.20
N LEU A 15 4.83 34.41 -7.12
CA LEU A 15 5.97 33.49 -7.23
C LEU A 15 5.98 32.50 -6.06
N MET A 16 5.75 32.95 -4.83
CA MET A 16 5.67 32.07 -3.67
C MET A 16 4.53 31.06 -3.77
N THR A 17 3.35 31.44 -4.28
CA THR A 17 2.24 30.48 -4.53
C THR A 17 2.55 29.52 -5.67
N LEU A 18 3.24 29.97 -6.72
CA LEU A 18 3.66 29.12 -7.84
C LEU A 18 4.70 28.07 -7.40
N PHE A 19 5.66 28.45 -6.55
CA PHE A 19 6.65 27.52 -6.01
C PHE A 19 6.08 26.58 -4.93
N SER A 20 5.06 27.00 -4.17
CA SER A 20 4.39 26.12 -3.20
C SER A 20 3.37 25.17 -3.84
N ALA A 21 2.88 25.44 -5.05
CA ALA A 21 2.08 24.50 -5.84
C ALA A 21 2.91 23.41 -6.54
N GLY A 22 4.24 23.55 -6.59
CA GLY A 22 5.17 22.60 -7.22
C GLY A 22 5.59 21.40 -6.35
N ALA A 23 5.05 21.26 -5.14
CA ALA A 23 5.34 20.12 -4.25
C ALA A 23 4.54 18.87 -4.66
N SER A 24 4.89 18.27 -5.81
CA SER A 24 4.50 16.90 -6.19
C SER A 24 5.23 15.89 -5.30
N ALA A 25 4.88 15.87 -4.01
CA ALA A 25 5.56 15.12 -2.97
C ALA A 25 4.60 14.31 -2.08
N ARG A 26 3.30 14.23 -2.41
CA ARG A 26 2.29 13.58 -1.54
C ARG A 26 1.91 12.16 -1.92
N ASN A 27 2.38 11.66 -3.07
CA ASN A 27 1.96 10.37 -3.59
C ASN A 27 3.02 9.27 -3.50
N ASP A 28 4.25 9.63 -3.12
CA ASP A 28 5.34 8.69 -2.92
C ASP A 28 5.30 8.14 -1.49
N ILE A 29 5.15 6.83 -1.37
CA ILE A 29 4.92 6.14 -0.11
C ILE A 29 5.78 4.89 0.02
N PHE A 30 6.01 4.46 1.25
CA PHE A 30 6.34 3.08 1.55
C PHE A 30 5.05 2.33 1.89
N LEU A 31 4.90 1.13 1.34
CA LEU A 31 3.77 0.24 1.61
C LEU A 31 4.22 -0.86 2.55
N GLN A 32 3.58 -0.98 3.70
CA GLN A 32 3.81 -2.05 4.67
C GLN A 32 2.54 -2.89 4.82
N SER A 33 2.68 -4.22 4.75
CA SER A 33 1.55 -5.12 4.97
C SER A 33 1.26 -5.25 6.47
N ALA A 34 0.02 -4.99 6.89
CA ALA A 34 -0.39 -5.09 8.31
C ALA A 34 -0.33 -6.52 8.86
N CYS A 35 -0.37 -7.55 8.00
CA CYS A 35 -0.36 -8.96 8.43
C CYS A 35 1.03 -9.56 8.53
N SER A 36 1.98 -9.12 7.71
CA SER A 36 3.39 -9.55 7.80
C SER A 36 4.27 -8.57 8.54
N LEU A 37 3.82 -7.31 8.72
CA LEU A 37 4.58 -6.17 9.22
C LEU A 37 5.85 -5.87 8.38
N LYS A 38 5.85 -6.31 7.13
CA LYS A 38 6.97 -6.17 6.19
C LYS A 38 6.61 -5.24 5.04
N PHE A 39 7.63 -4.56 4.53
CA PHE A 39 7.51 -3.68 3.37
C PHE A 39 7.30 -4.49 2.10
N VAL A 40 6.41 -3.96 1.25
CA VAL A 40 6.15 -4.48 -0.08
C VAL A 40 7.35 -4.21 -0.97
N GLN A 41 7.72 -5.21 -1.77
CA GLN A 41 8.84 -5.17 -2.70
C GLN A 41 8.44 -5.81 -4.02
N VAL A 42 8.99 -5.28 -5.09
CA VAL A 42 8.90 -5.85 -6.42
C VAL A 42 10.23 -6.50 -6.78
N LYS A 43 10.24 -7.82 -6.99
CA LYS A 43 11.41 -8.61 -7.39
C LYS A 43 11.03 -9.57 -8.52
N ASP A 44 11.79 -9.58 -9.61
CA ASP A 44 11.65 -10.55 -10.72
C ASP A 44 10.22 -10.72 -11.26
N GLY A 45 9.46 -9.62 -11.36
CA GLY A 45 8.07 -9.67 -11.85
C GLY A 45 7.03 -10.09 -10.80
N VAL A 46 7.46 -10.38 -9.58
CA VAL A 46 6.61 -10.78 -8.45
C VAL A 46 6.55 -9.64 -7.44
N VAL A 47 5.39 -9.49 -6.80
CA VAL A 47 5.19 -8.57 -5.68
C VAL A 47 5.11 -9.40 -4.41
N ILE A 48 5.96 -9.09 -3.43
CA ILE A 48 6.08 -9.80 -2.15
C ILE A 48 6.18 -8.77 -1.02
N ALA A 49 5.83 -9.15 0.21
CA ALA A 49 6.02 -8.32 1.40
C ALA A 49 7.06 -8.97 2.31
N ASP A 50 8.31 -8.98 1.90
CA ASP A 50 9.42 -9.61 2.62
C ASP A 50 10.45 -8.61 3.18
N GLY A 51 10.27 -7.31 2.91
CA GLY A 51 11.20 -6.27 3.36
C GLY A 51 11.12 -6.03 4.86
N THR A 52 12.20 -6.32 5.58
CA THR A 52 12.36 -5.94 6.99
C THR A 52 13.19 -4.66 7.07
N TYR A 53 12.85 -3.77 8.00
CA TYR A 53 13.68 -2.60 8.30
C TYR A 53 15.07 -3.06 8.77
N GLY A 54 16.14 -2.52 8.19
CA GLY A 54 17.54 -2.91 8.47
C GLY A 54 18.15 -3.90 7.47
N ASP A 55 17.36 -4.83 6.93
CA ASP A 55 17.86 -5.85 5.97
C ASP A 55 17.81 -5.36 4.52
N VAL A 56 16.71 -4.67 4.17
CA VAL A 56 16.46 -4.22 2.81
C VAL A 56 15.82 -2.83 2.86
N ARG A 57 16.36 -1.89 2.07
CA ARG A 57 15.77 -0.56 1.92
C ARG A 57 14.33 -0.67 1.40
N PRO A 58 13.34 -0.07 2.08
CA PRO A 58 11.96 -0.03 1.58
C PRO A 58 11.90 0.59 0.18
N GLN A 59 11.10 0.00 -0.70
CA GLN A 59 10.87 0.51 -2.05
C GLN A 59 9.81 1.62 -2.04
N ILE A 60 10.02 2.64 -2.87
CA ILE A 60 9.12 3.78 -3.02
C ILE A 60 8.06 3.45 -4.07
N PHE A 61 6.80 3.59 -3.67
CA PHE A 61 5.65 3.45 -4.54
C PHE A 61 4.99 4.80 -4.76
N THR A 62 4.67 5.12 -6.01
CA THR A 62 3.87 6.28 -6.38
C THR A 62 2.42 5.84 -6.57
N LEU A 63 1.49 6.51 -5.88
CA LEU A 63 0.06 6.34 -6.09
C LEU A 63 -0.46 7.42 -7.04
N GLU A 64 -0.98 7.01 -8.20
CA GLU A 64 -1.52 7.95 -9.18
C GLU A 64 -3.03 7.72 -9.34
N ALA A 65 -3.82 8.76 -9.11
CA ALA A 65 -5.27 8.73 -9.27
C ALA A 65 -5.65 8.74 -10.76
N VAL A 66 -6.57 7.86 -11.13
CA VAL A 66 -7.13 7.71 -12.47
C VAL A 66 -8.64 7.84 -12.36
N LEU A 67 -9.21 8.79 -13.09
CA LEU A 67 -10.66 8.94 -13.19
C LEU A 67 -11.22 7.78 -14.02
N THR A 68 -12.16 7.02 -13.46
CA THR A 68 -12.82 5.91 -14.17
C THR A 68 -14.25 6.31 -14.51
N GLU A 69 -14.59 6.31 -15.80
CA GLU A 69 -15.97 6.43 -16.29
C GLU A 69 -16.57 5.04 -16.63
N PRO A 70 -17.89 4.82 -16.52
CA PRO A 70 -18.91 5.67 -15.91
C PRO A 70 -19.10 5.40 -14.40
N CYS A 71 -19.63 6.43 -13.75
CA CYS A 71 -19.73 6.61 -12.31
C CYS A 71 -20.97 5.90 -11.73
N PHE A 72 -21.01 4.56 -11.67
CA PHE A 72 -22.09 3.86 -10.95
C PHE A 72 -21.67 2.44 -10.53
N PRO A 73 -21.86 2.01 -9.26
CA PRO A 73 -22.43 2.71 -8.10
C PRO A 73 -21.40 3.47 -7.23
N HIS A 74 -20.11 3.39 -7.54
CA HIS A 74 -19.04 4.06 -6.78
C HIS A 74 -18.33 5.08 -7.66
N CYS A 75 -18.65 6.35 -7.44
CA CYS A 75 -17.90 7.48 -7.97
C CYS A 75 -16.57 7.63 -7.22
N GLY A 76 -15.66 6.70 -7.45
CA GLY A 76 -14.31 6.70 -6.87
C GLY A 76 -13.26 6.92 -7.95
N ALA A 77 -12.28 7.76 -7.68
CA ALA A 77 -11.03 7.70 -8.42
C ALA A 77 -10.37 6.33 -8.13
N ALA A 78 -10.05 5.59 -9.17
CA ALA A 78 -9.15 4.46 -9.02
C ALA A 78 -7.72 4.99 -8.86
N ILE A 79 -6.82 4.14 -8.39
CA ILE A 79 -5.40 4.44 -8.33
C ILE A 79 -4.60 3.37 -9.06
N THR A 80 -3.46 3.77 -9.59
CA THR A 80 -2.37 2.84 -9.91
C THR A 80 -1.33 2.85 -8.79
N ILE A 81 -0.60 1.74 -8.65
CA ILE A 81 0.49 1.60 -7.69
C ILE A 81 1.77 1.31 -8.48
N TYR A 82 2.64 2.31 -8.61
CA TYR A 82 3.85 2.24 -9.41
C TYR A 82 5.10 2.12 -8.53
N SER A 83 5.91 1.08 -8.71
CA SER A 83 7.22 0.97 -8.06
C SER A 83 8.26 1.78 -8.85
N LYS A 84 8.88 2.76 -8.20
CA LYS A 84 9.91 3.61 -8.82
C LYS A 84 11.18 2.83 -9.11
N GLU A 85 11.60 1.95 -8.20
CA GLU A 85 12.82 1.15 -8.34
C GLU A 85 12.67 0.10 -9.43
N ALA A 86 11.56 -0.65 -9.46
CA ALA A 86 11.35 -1.70 -10.45
C ALA A 86 10.87 -1.16 -11.81
N LYS A 87 10.45 0.11 -11.87
CA LYS A 87 9.81 0.76 -13.02
C LYS A 87 8.62 -0.05 -13.55
N ARG A 88 7.74 -0.46 -12.63
CA ARG A 88 6.63 -1.39 -12.90
C ARG A 88 5.42 -1.06 -12.04
N TYR A 89 4.24 -1.29 -12.60
CA TYR A 89 2.97 -1.22 -11.90
C TYR A 89 2.65 -2.54 -11.20
N ILE A 90 2.05 -2.46 -10.01
CA ILE A 90 1.42 -3.61 -9.38
C ILE A 90 0.07 -3.86 -10.05
N CYS A 91 -0.18 -5.10 -10.43
CA CYS A 91 -1.43 -5.54 -11.04
C CYS A 91 -1.83 -6.89 -10.47
N LEU A 92 -3.12 -7.24 -10.55
CA LEU A 92 -3.56 -8.61 -10.36
C LEU A 92 -3.51 -9.36 -11.69
N ASP A 93 -3.08 -10.62 -11.66
CA ASP A 93 -3.33 -11.53 -12.76
C ASP A 93 -4.76 -12.09 -12.73
N ALA A 94 -5.13 -12.90 -13.72
CA ALA A 94 -6.46 -13.51 -13.82
C ALA A 94 -6.78 -14.49 -12.69
N ASN A 95 -5.79 -14.86 -11.85
CA ASN A 95 -5.98 -15.69 -10.67
C ASN A 95 -6.00 -14.84 -9.39
N GLY A 96 -5.96 -13.51 -9.50
CA GLY A 96 -5.93 -12.61 -8.36
C GLY A 96 -4.58 -12.59 -7.65
N ARG A 97 -3.50 -13.01 -8.31
CA ARG A 97 -2.15 -12.91 -7.75
C ARG A 97 -1.52 -11.57 -8.11
N PRO A 98 -0.96 -10.86 -7.12
CA PRO A 98 -0.10 -9.71 -7.34
C PRO A 98 1.09 -10.03 -8.24
N LYS A 99 1.24 -9.25 -9.31
CA LYS A 99 2.32 -9.30 -10.29
C LYS A 99 2.76 -7.89 -10.64
N SER A 100 4.03 -7.73 -11.01
CA SER A 100 4.51 -6.44 -11.51
C SER A 100 4.59 -6.45 -13.03
N ARG A 101 4.06 -5.41 -13.66
CA ARG A 101 3.99 -5.28 -15.12
C ARG A 101 4.60 -3.97 -15.58
N ARG A 102 5.35 -4.03 -16.67
CA ARG A 102 5.70 -2.84 -17.43
C ARG A 102 4.51 -2.50 -18.32
N LEU A 103 4.05 -1.27 -18.23
CA LEU A 103 2.99 -0.74 -19.09
C LEU A 103 3.59 0.37 -19.96
N PRO A 104 3.13 0.52 -21.21
CA PRO A 104 3.49 1.69 -22.01
C PRO A 104 3.05 2.99 -21.30
N PRO A 105 3.83 4.08 -21.42
CA PRO A 105 3.48 5.36 -20.81
C PRO A 105 2.17 5.91 -21.38
N ASP A 106 2.03 5.87 -22.71
CA ASP A 106 0.95 6.53 -23.47
C ASP A 106 -0.28 5.66 -23.71
N THR A 107 -0.48 4.63 -22.89
CA THR A 107 -1.65 3.76 -22.99
C THR A 107 -2.45 3.80 -21.70
N ASP A 108 -3.77 3.76 -21.85
CA ASP A 108 -4.69 3.58 -20.74
C ASP A 108 -4.29 2.38 -19.90
N LYS A 109 -4.27 2.60 -18.59
CA LYS A 109 -3.81 1.59 -17.65
C LYS A 109 -4.91 0.52 -17.57
N PRO A 110 -4.58 -0.77 -17.79
CA PRO A 110 -5.60 -1.81 -17.83
C PRO A 110 -6.22 -1.95 -16.45
N ARG A 111 -7.53 -2.20 -16.39
CA ARG A 111 -8.33 -2.30 -15.15
C ARG A 111 -7.74 -3.21 -14.07
N ARG A 112 -7.03 -4.28 -14.45
CA ARG A 112 -6.30 -5.18 -13.52
C ARG A 112 -5.15 -4.53 -12.74
N CYS A 113 -4.71 -3.35 -13.16
CA CYS A 113 -3.68 -2.53 -12.51
C CYS A 113 -4.30 -1.31 -11.81
N LEU A 114 -5.63 -1.21 -11.79
CA LEU A 114 -6.39 -0.17 -11.12
C LEU A 114 -7.01 -0.72 -9.85
N PHE A 115 -6.97 0.08 -8.80
CA PHE A 115 -7.52 -0.26 -7.49
C PHE A 115 -8.35 0.87 -6.92
N TYR A 116 -9.47 0.56 -6.26
CA TYR A 116 -10.11 1.51 -5.36
C TYR A 116 -9.39 1.47 -4.01
N GLU A 117 -8.95 2.64 -3.56
CA GLU A 117 -8.42 2.81 -2.21
C GLU A 117 -9.57 2.94 -1.23
N GLN A 118 -9.58 2.07 -0.21
CA GLN A 118 -10.53 2.09 0.89
C GLN A 118 -9.77 2.22 2.20
N MET A 119 -10.36 2.93 3.16
CA MET A 119 -9.84 3.02 4.52
C MET A 119 -10.77 2.25 5.45
N ASP A 120 -10.23 1.27 6.16
CA ASP A 120 -10.97 0.36 7.04
C ASP A 120 -10.19 0.20 8.35
N GLY A 121 -10.78 0.64 9.46
CA GLY A 121 -10.14 0.60 10.78
C GLY A 121 -8.81 1.35 10.87
N GLY A 122 -8.64 2.43 10.11
CA GLY A 122 -7.39 3.22 10.06
C GLY A 122 -6.27 2.62 9.21
N ALA A 123 -6.52 1.51 8.51
CA ALA A 123 -5.60 0.93 7.55
C ALA A 123 -6.15 1.04 6.12
N PHE A 124 -5.26 0.99 5.13
CA PHE A 124 -5.62 1.07 3.72
C PHE A 124 -5.86 -0.31 3.11
N ARG A 125 -6.85 -0.42 2.24
CA ARG A 125 -7.19 -1.60 1.45
C ARG A 125 -7.25 -1.21 -0.02
N PHE A 126 -6.73 -2.07 -0.89
CA PHE A 126 -6.73 -1.83 -2.32
C PHE A 126 -7.61 -2.89 -3.00
N GLN A 127 -8.86 -2.51 -3.29
CA GLN A 127 -9.83 -3.36 -3.98
C GLN A 127 -9.59 -3.31 -5.49
N SER A 128 -9.61 -4.43 -6.19
CA SER A 128 -9.43 -4.44 -7.65
C SER A 128 -10.63 -3.84 -8.38
N VAL A 129 -10.37 -3.01 -9.39
CA VAL A 129 -11.41 -2.46 -10.29
C VAL A 129 -11.91 -3.49 -11.30
N GLU A 130 -11.05 -4.44 -11.70
CA GLU A 130 -11.42 -5.54 -12.61
C GLU A 130 -12.20 -6.63 -11.86
N PHE A 131 -11.79 -6.94 -10.63
CA PHE A 131 -12.37 -8.02 -9.83
C PHE A 131 -12.82 -7.47 -8.47
N PRO A 132 -14.05 -6.94 -8.33
CA PRO A 132 -14.50 -6.25 -7.12
C PRO A 132 -14.43 -7.09 -5.83
N ALA A 133 -14.52 -8.42 -5.95
CA ALA A 133 -14.37 -9.31 -4.80
C ALA A 133 -12.92 -9.44 -4.31
N TRP A 134 -11.93 -8.87 -5.00
CA TRP A 134 -10.51 -9.13 -4.76
C TRP A 134 -9.79 -7.92 -4.20
N TYR A 135 -8.91 -8.19 -3.26
CA TYR A 135 -8.07 -7.19 -2.61
C TYR A 135 -6.60 -7.58 -2.76
N LEU A 136 -5.75 -6.58 -2.91
CA LEU A 136 -4.32 -6.76 -2.75
C LEU A 136 -4.03 -7.22 -1.32
N GLY A 137 -3.18 -8.23 -1.15
CA GLY A 137 -2.91 -8.76 0.19
C GLY A 137 -1.71 -9.70 0.24
N PHE A 138 -1.18 -9.88 1.44
CA PHE A 138 -0.02 -10.72 1.72
C PHE A 138 -0.27 -11.56 2.97
N HIS A 139 0.12 -12.83 2.92
CA HIS A 139 0.12 -13.71 4.08
C HIS A 139 1.14 -13.24 5.12
N LYS A 140 1.04 -13.76 6.35
CA LYS A 140 1.99 -13.46 7.45
C LYS A 140 3.47 -13.69 7.07
N ASN A 141 3.74 -14.61 6.15
CA ASN A 141 5.10 -14.90 5.66
C ASN A 141 5.53 -14.00 4.49
N GLY A 142 4.76 -12.97 4.15
CA GLY A 142 5.07 -12.03 3.07
C GLY A 142 4.71 -12.52 1.67
N LYS A 143 4.20 -13.76 1.52
CA LYS A 143 3.81 -14.27 0.21
C LYS A 143 2.51 -13.63 -0.25
N PRO A 144 2.38 -13.31 -1.55
CA PRO A 144 1.16 -12.75 -2.11
C PRO A 144 -0.03 -13.69 -1.86
N ILE A 145 -1.14 -13.12 -1.42
CA ILE A 145 -2.41 -13.83 -1.38
C ILE A 145 -2.92 -13.93 -2.81
N THR A 146 -3.25 -15.15 -3.23
CA THR A 146 -4.07 -15.34 -4.42
C THR A 146 -5.47 -14.93 -4.00
N ALA A 147 -5.98 -13.81 -4.53
CA ALA A 147 -7.29 -13.30 -4.14
C ALA A 147 -8.37 -14.34 -4.51
N GLY A 148 -8.76 -15.13 -3.52
CA GLY A 148 -10.07 -15.77 -3.45
C GLY A 148 -10.92 -14.90 -2.55
N THR A 149 -12.19 -14.76 -2.90
CA THR A 149 -13.21 -13.96 -2.20
C THR A 149 -12.97 -13.90 -0.69
N PRO A 150 -12.81 -12.71 -0.07
CA PRO A 150 -12.82 -12.58 1.38
C PRO A 150 -14.16 -13.14 1.89
N GLY A 151 -14.12 -14.28 2.57
CA GLY A 151 -15.31 -14.96 3.10
C GLY A 151 -15.98 -15.99 2.20
N GLY A 152 -15.59 -16.13 0.92
CA GLY A 152 -16.15 -17.14 0.02
C GLY A 152 -15.16 -18.27 -0.22
N GLY A 153 -15.55 -19.52 0.10
CA GLY A 153 -14.74 -20.72 -0.13
C GLY A 153 -14.29 -20.86 -1.59
N GLY A 154 -13.17 -20.25 -1.95
CA GLY A 154 -12.65 -20.31 -3.30
C GLY A 154 -12.09 -21.69 -3.58
N GLY A 155 -12.79 -22.50 -4.37
CA GLY A 155 -12.21 -23.65 -5.06
C GLY A 155 -11.16 -23.14 -6.05
N GLY A 156 -9.91 -23.54 -5.84
CA GLY A 156 -8.81 -23.15 -6.72
C GLY A 156 -7.78 -24.24 -6.71
N ASN A 157 -8.06 -25.30 -7.46
CA ASN A 157 -7.13 -26.38 -7.73
C ASN A 157 -5.84 -25.74 -8.26
N GLY A 158 -4.76 -25.88 -7.50
CA GLY A 158 -3.41 -25.64 -8.01
C GLY A 158 -3.10 -26.74 -9.01
N GLY A 159 -3.66 -26.63 -10.20
CA GLY A 159 -3.32 -27.45 -11.35
C GLY A 159 -1.85 -27.23 -11.64
N ALA A 160 -1.08 -28.30 -11.52
CA ALA A 160 0.29 -28.37 -11.97
C ALA A 160 0.39 -27.79 -13.39
N GLY A 161 1.23 -26.78 -13.56
CA GLY A 161 1.61 -26.35 -14.90
C GLY A 161 2.23 -27.54 -15.65
N PRO A 162 1.95 -27.69 -16.97
CA PRO A 162 2.55 -28.75 -17.74
C PRO A 162 4.05 -28.52 -17.78
N ARG A 163 4.82 -29.44 -17.20
CA ARG A 163 6.21 -29.63 -17.60
C ARG A 163 6.16 -30.02 -19.08
N ALA A 164 6.58 -29.10 -19.96
CA ALA A 164 6.96 -29.44 -21.32
C ALA A 164 8.09 -30.49 -21.23
N ARG A 165 7.71 -31.76 -21.29
CA ARG A 165 8.67 -32.85 -21.49
C ARG A 165 9.01 -32.86 -22.96
N GLY A 166 10.30 -32.61 -23.24
CA GLY A 166 10.90 -32.77 -24.54
C GLY A 166 10.55 -34.13 -25.14
N ARG A 167 10.13 -34.06 -26.40
CA ARG A 167 9.83 -35.19 -27.27
C ARG A 167 11.17 -35.71 -27.81
N GLY A 168 11.73 -36.70 -27.15
CA GLY A 168 12.86 -37.51 -27.63
C GLY A 168 12.38 -38.93 -27.86
N GLY A 169 12.46 -39.40 -29.11
CA GLY A 169 11.95 -40.68 -29.57
C GLY A 169 12.91 -41.87 -29.41
N GLY A 170 12.43 -43.01 -29.90
CA GLY A 170 13.12 -44.31 -29.95
C GLY A 170 12.68 -45.22 -28.80
N GLY A 171 12.24 -46.46 -28.97
CA GLY A 171 12.17 -47.35 -30.13
C GLY A 171 12.24 -48.79 -29.60
N GLY A 172 11.37 -49.67 -30.09
CA GLY A 172 11.59 -51.13 -30.13
C GLY A 172 11.27 -51.98 -28.88
N GLY A 173 10.38 -52.97 -29.07
CA GLY A 173 10.73 -54.34 -28.69
C GLY A 173 9.87 -55.10 -27.67
N LYS A 174 8.93 -55.90 -28.21
CA LYS A 174 8.78 -57.36 -27.98
C LYS A 174 7.99 -57.92 -26.77
N VAL A 175 6.79 -58.42 -27.11
CA VAL A 175 6.16 -59.75 -26.86
C VAL A 175 6.45 -60.52 -25.57
N GLY A 176 5.36 -60.92 -24.89
CA GLY A 176 5.16 -62.29 -24.40
C GLY A 176 4.80 -62.42 -22.91
N GLY A 177 3.68 -63.11 -22.62
CA GLY A 177 3.45 -63.71 -21.30
C GLY A 177 1.99 -63.71 -20.82
N GLU A 178 1.22 -64.71 -21.23
CA GLU A 178 -0.01 -65.14 -20.54
C GLU A 178 0.34 -65.82 -19.20
N GLY A 179 -0.53 -65.67 -18.20
CA GLY A 179 -0.58 -66.62 -17.08
C GLY A 179 -1.10 -66.08 -15.74
N ALA A 180 -2.13 -66.78 -15.25
CA ALA A 180 -2.51 -66.97 -13.84
C ALA A 180 -3.47 -65.97 -13.14
N LYS A 181 -4.73 -66.44 -13.08
CA LYS A 181 -5.69 -66.35 -11.97
C LYS A 181 -5.03 -66.22 -10.57
N GLY A 182 -5.54 -65.30 -9.77
CA GLY A 182 -5.23 -65.18 -8.34
C GLY A 182 -6.29 -64.36 -7.59
N THR A 183 -7.09 -65.08 -6.81
CA THR A 183 -8.12 -64.69 -5.85
C THR A 183 -7.80 -63.49 -4.94
N GLY A 184 -8.79 -62.60 -4.79
CA GLY A 184 -9.33 -62.18 -3.50
C GLY A 184 -8.38 -61.52 -2.49
N SER A 185 -8.45 -60.19 -2.40
CA SER A 185 -8.37 -59.48 -1.12
C SER A 185 -9.00 -58.11 -1.26
N THR A 186 -10.14 -57.96 -0.58
CA THR A 186 -10.93 -56.75 -0.42
C THR A 186 -10.11 -55.72 0.35
N ALA A 187 -9.32 -54.92 -0.37
CA ALA A 187 -8.73 -53.71 0.18
C ALA A 187 -9.82 -52.63 0.17
N THR A 188 -10.55 -52.50 1.28
CA THR A 188 -11.30 -51.27 1.61
C THR A 188 -10.29 -50.13 1.71
N GLY A 189 -9.99 -49.52 0.56
CA GLY A 189 -9.27 -48.27 0.46
C GLY A 189 -10.09 -47.20 1.13
N LYS A 190 -9.80 -46.91 2.39
CA LYS A 190 -10.08 -45.61 2.99
C LYS A 190 -9.25 -44.59 2.23
N THR A 191 -9.77 -44.09 1.10
CA THR A 191 -9.45 -42.77 0.58
C THR A 191 -9.95 -41.76 1.62
N GLY A 192 -9.20 -41.64 2.71
CA GLY A 192 -9.30 -40.51 3.63
C GLY A 192 -8.89 -39.29 2.85
N GLY A 193 -9.83 -38.72 2.11
CA GLY A 193 -9.72 -37.41 1.49
C GLY A 193 -9.37 -36.45 2.60
N ARG A 194 -8.07 -36.18 2.74
CA ARG A 194 -7.54 -35.17 3.65
C ARG A 194 -7.92 -33.85 3.01
N GLU A 195 -9.18 -33.50 3.18
CA GLU A 195 -9.73 -32.21 2.81
C GLU A 195 -8.83 -31.19 3.47
N LYS A 196 -7.95 -30.59 2.64
CA LYS A 196 -7.04 -29.54 3.06
C LYS A 196 -7.95 -28.40 3.47
N ARG A 197 -8.35 -28.37 4.74
CA ARG A 197 -9.04 -27.26 5.38
C ARG A 197 -8.24 -26.01 5.04
N ARG A 198 -8.71 -25.26 4.05
CA ARG A 198 -8.09 -24.02 3.64
C ARG A 198 -8.17 -23.12 4.86
N ARG A 199 -6.99 -22.74 5.36
CA ARG A 199 -6.91 -21.84 6.51
C ARG A 199 -7.62 -20.55 6.12
N GLN A 200 -8.63 -20.17 6.89
CA GLN A 200 -9.31 -18.90 6.74
C GLN A 200 -8.24 -17.79 6.80
N ILE A 201 -8.23 -16.93 5.79
CA ILE A 201 -7.29 -15.82 5.72
C ILE A 201 -7.84 -14.71 6.60
N ASN A 202 -7.01 -14.17 7.48
CA ASN A 202 -7.38 -13.05 8.34
C ASN A 202 -7.54 -11.78 7.49
N GLU A 203 -8.62 -11.01 7.72
CA GLU A 203 -8.92 -9.79 6.97
C GLU A 203 -7.79 -8.75 7.05
N LYS A 204 -7.04 -8.71 8.16
CA LYS A 204 -5.85 -7.85 8.31
C LYS A 204 -4.77 -8.12 7.25
N CYS A 205 -4.81 -9.27 6.58
CA CYS A 205 -3.88 -9.61 5.51
C CYS A 205 -4.15 -8.90 4.18
N PHE A 206 -5.23 -8.14 4.09
CA PHE A 206 -5.54 -7.23 2.99
C PHE A 206 -5.32 -5.76 3.36
N ASN A 207 -4.83 -5.48 4.56
CA ASN A 207 -4.63 -4.13 5.08
C ASN A 207 -3.17 -3.68 4.95
N PHE A 208 -2.98 -2.39 4.74
CA PHE A 208 -1.70 -1.74 4.52
C PHE A 208 -1.54 -0.50 5.39
N GLU A 209 -0.33 -0.32 5.91
CA GLU A 209 0.13 0.95 6.46
C GLU A 209 0.89 1.71 5.38
N ARG A 210 0.66 3.03 5.33
CA ARG A 210 1.35 3.97 4.43
C ARG A 210 2.22 4.91 5.25
N SER A 211 3.47 5.05 4.87
CA SER A 211 4.34 6.13 5.35
C SER A 211 4.85 6.96 4.18
N ASN A 212 4.98 8.26 4.38
CA ASN A 212 5.41 9.19 3.34
C ASN A 212 6.91 8.98 3.04
N ALA A 213 7.26 8.81 1.77
CA ALA A 213 8.65 8.65 1.34
C ALA A 213 9.35 10.00 1.06
N SER A 214 8.59 11.07 0.89
CA SER A 214 9.08 12.42 0.56
C SER A 214 9.49 13.23 1.78
N SER A 215 9.05 12.85 2.97
CA SER A 215 9.64 13.36 4.22
C SER A 215 10.98 12.68 4.39
N GLY A 216 12.05 13.32 3.93
CA GLY A 216 13.43 12.81 3.84
C GLY A 216 14.12 12.43 5.15
N ALA A 217 13.42 11.76 6.06
CA ALA A 217 13.97 11.15 7.27
C ALA A 217 13.48 9.70 7.34
N LEU A 218 14.27 8.78 6.78
CA LEU A 218 14.33 7.41 7.30
C LEU A 218 15.15 7.37 8.60
N ASP A 219 15.06 8.43 9.42
CA ASP A 219 15.73 8.51 10.72
C ASP A 219 14.77 8.11 11.83
N GLU A 220 15.24 7.11 12.55
CA GLU A 220 14.90 6.68 13.90
C GLU A 220 13.54 6.03 14.23
N PRO A 221 13.58 4.94 15.02
CA PRO A 221 12.39 4.34 15.62
C PRO A 221 11.80 5.30 16.66
N ARG A 222 10.62 5.85 16.33
CA ARG A 222 9.46 6.20 17.18
C ARG A 222 9.60 6.13 18.73
N LEU A 223 10.64 6.71 19.29
CA LEU A 223 10.80 7.08 20.69
C LEU A 223 11.03 8.58 20.65
N LEU A 224 9.97 9.38 20.82
CA LEU A 224 9.96 10.79 21.24
C LEU A 224 8.59 11.40 20.90
N GLN A 225 7.56 11.02 21.65
CA GLN A 225 6.57 12.03 22.08
C GLN A 225 7.13 12.62 23.37
N PRO A 226 7.71 13.84 23.34
CA PRO A 226 7.02 14.98 23.97
C PRO A 226 7.37 16.36 23.35
N LYS A 227 7.58 16.48 22.03
CA LYS A 227 7.95 17.81 21.45
C LYS A 227 6.78 18.75 21.17
N VAL A 228 5.57 18.22 20.96
CA VAL A 228 4.39 19.06 20.65
C VAL A 228 3.92 19.84 21.89
N GLU A 229 4.03 19.24 23.07
CA GLU A 229 3.60 19.86 24.33
C GLU A 229 4.53 20.99 24.78
N GLN A 230 5.84 20.88 24.48
CA GLN A 230 6.81 21.90 24.84
C GLN A 230 6.68 23.16 23.97
N GLN A 231 6.31 23.00 22.69
CA GLN A 231 6.11 24.13 21.77
C GLN A 231 4.80 24.88 22.08
N GLN A 232 3.75 24.17 22.52
CA GLN A 232 2.49 24.79 22.90
C GLN A 232 2.59 25.57 24.22
N LYS A 233 3.38 25.07 25.19
CA LYS A 233 3.68 25.81 26.44
C LYS A 233 4.46 27.10 26.19
N GLN A 234 5.37 27.11 25.21
CA GLN A 234 6.17 28.29 24.90
C GLN A 234 5.34 29.40 24.25
N GLN A 235 4.35 29.05 23.40
CA GLN A 235 3.42 30.03 22.86
C GLN A 235 2.48 30.62 23.91
N GLN A 236 2.02 29.82 24.88
CA GLN A 236 1.18 30.34 25.97
C GLN A 236 1.92 31.34 26.88
N GLN A 237 3.22 31.14 27.14
CA GLN A 237 4.00 32.09 27.93
C GLN A 237 4.21 33.44 27.22
N GLN A 238 4.36 33.46 25.90
CA GLN A 238 4.52 34.72 25.16
C GLN A 238 3.22 35.54 25.13
N GLN A 239 2.04 34.92 25.12
CA GLN A 239 0.77 35.65 25.16
C GLN A 239 0.49 36.29 26.53
N GLN A 240 0.96 35.68 27.63
CA GLN A 240 0.76 36.27 28.96
C GLN A 240 1.62 37.52 29.22
N GLN A 241 2.80 37.64 28.58
CA GLN A 241 3.64 38.84 28.76
C GLN A 241 3.12 40.08 28.04
N GLN A 242 2.30 39.94 26.99
CA GLN A 242 1.77 41.11 26.26
C GLN A 242 0.54 41.76 26.92
N GLN A 243 -0.12 41.12 27.90
CA GLN A 243 -1.35 41.66 28.51
C GLN A 243 -1.13 42.52 29.77
N GLN A 244 0.10 42.69 30.28
CA GLN A 244 0.35 43.43 31.53
C GLN A 244 0.92 44.88 31.46
N PRO A 245 0.89 45.69 30.38
CA PRO A 245 1.37 47.07 30.49
C PRO A 245 0.38 48.06 31.15
N HIS A 246 -0.92 47.74 31.24
CA HIS A 246 -1.94 48.78 31.51
C HIS A 246 -2.42 48.92 32.96
N GLN A 247 -2.13 47.98 33.88
CA GLN A 247 -2.60 48.13 35.26
C GLN A 247 -1.70 48.99 36.16
N HIS A 248 -0.39 49.10 35.88
CA HIS A 248 0.50 49.88 36.75
C HIS A 248 0.34 51.41 36.60
N ARG A 249 -0.22 51.89 35.49
CA ARG A 249 -0.36 53.35 35.27
C ARG A 249 -1.53 53.98 36.04
N HIS A 250 -2.51 53.19 36.50
CA HIS A 250 -3.67 53.74 37.21
C HIS A 250 -3.45 53.91 38.72
N LYS A 251 -2.64 53.06 39.36
CA LYS A 251 -2.34 53.20 40.81
C LYS A 251 -1.45 54.41 41.12
N GLN A 252 -0.59 54.83 40.20
CA GLN A 252 0.30 55.97 40.45
C GLN A 252 -0.40 57.34 40.37
N LYS A 253 -1.58 57.42 39.74
CA LYS A 253 -2.39 58.65 39.73
C LYS A 253 -3.21 58.87 41.00
N LEU A 254 -3.53 57.82 41.76
CA LEU A 254 -4.35 57.94 42.96
C LEU A 254 -3.58 58.45 44.19
N LEU A 255 -2.24 58.36 44.19
CA LEU A 255 -1.37 58.81 45.28
C LEU A 255 -0.96 60.29 45.19
N ARG A 256 -1.33 61.01 44.12
CA ARG A 256 -1.07 62.46 43.97
C ARG A 256 -2.26 63.37 44.33
N HIS A 257 -3.29 62.83 44.99
CA HIS A 257 -4.46 63.59 45.46
C HIS A 257 -4.66 63.52 46.98
N GLN A 258 -3.63 63.10 47.73
CA GLN A 258 -3.63 63.08 49.20
C GLN A 258 -2.50 63.91 49.82
N GLN A 259 -2.03 64.95 49.12
CA GLN A 259 -1.18 66.00 49.70
C GLN A 259 -1.73 67.36 49.32
#